data_AF-W4S3L1-F1
#
_entry.id   AF-W4S3L1-F1
#
_cell.length_a   1.000
_cell.length_b   1.000
_cell.length_c   1.000
_cell.angle_alpha   90.00
_cell.angle_beta   90.00
_cell.angle_gamma   90.00
#
_symmetry.space_group_name_H-M   'P 1'
#
loop_
_entity.id
_entity.type
_entity.pdbx_description
1 polymer ?
#
loop_
_entity_poly.entity_id
_entity_poly.type
_entity_poly.pdbx_seq_one_letter_code
_entity_poly.pdbx_strand_id
1 'polypeptide(L)'
;MSGLTERNLKILSSYANAGNRELYWNYLSQLPGADGYGRLALSVVRNDRLPGQVANDYAQDYAREQHDNGSRFPNARLSERQWEEFGQTLLKKDLELRQSWMDKERPDLALNLPGADVMRSHDRAFSDHQLDPNCWTPRVLLHAALEKSGPQKLEQVWTNMLDNKYVGAKRIGNTGYDAISEMGLIEGSKYLANLGAKEVAQTFEGRPSIDPNVIGGRSSYAKYFERDQKWANISGSGDHVYVQEETNPARIAELNDARLVRLERQ
;
A
#
# COMPACT_ATOMS: atom_id res chain seq x y z
N MET A 1 17.31 4.23 -24.64
CA MET A 1 17.97 3.61 -23.48
C MET A 1 16.86 3.17 -22.53
N SER A 2 16.85 1.91 -22.11
CA SER A 2 15.93 1.40 -21.09
C SER A 2 16.53 1.63 -19.71
N GLY A 3 15.73 2.08 -18.75
CA GLY A 3 16.18 2.26 -17.36
C GLY A 3 16.06 3.70 -16.84
N LEU A 4 16.40 3.87 -15.58
CA LEU A 4 16.33 5.13 -14.86
C LEU A 4 17.48 6.05 -15.32
N THR A 5 17.24 7.37 -15.36
CA THR A 5 18.26 8.36 -15.67
C THR A 5 18.58 9.20 -14.44
N GLU A 6 19.73 9.88 -14.44
CA GLU A 6 20.08 10.89 -13.43
C GLU A 6 19.01 11.96 -13.26
N ARG A 7 18.36 12.37 -14.37
CA ARG A 7 17.25 13.32 -14.30
C ARG A 7 16.05 12.73 -13.56
N ASN A 8 15.75 11.45 -13.80
CA ASN A 8 14.64 10.76 -13.13
C ASN A 8 14.94 10.64 -11.63
N LEU A 9 16.17 10.27 -11.24
CA LEU A 9 16.59 10.23 -9.84
C LEU A 9 16.45 11.60 -9.15
N LYS A 10 16.86 12.69 -9.80
CA LYS A 10 16.69 14.04 -9.24
C LYS A 10 15.23 14.38 -8.97
N ILE A 11 14.33 14.01 -9.88
CA ILE A 11 12.88 14.21 -9.72
C ILE A 11 12.33 13.36 -8.58
N LEU A 12 12.66 12.06 -8.55
CA LEU A 12 12.26 11.15 -7.47
C LEU A 12 12.77 11.62 -6.10
N SER A 13 14.04 12.09 -6.04
CA SER A 13 14.64 12.66 -4.83
C SER A 13 13.89 13.90 -4.36
N SER A 14 13.52 14.81 -5.27
CA SER A 14 12.72 15.98 -4.93
C SER A 14 11.39 15.59 -4.29
N TYR A 15 10.68 14.59 -4.84
CA TYR A 15 9.41 14.13 -4.29
C TYR A 15 9.58 13.39 -2.95
N ALA A 16 10.60 12.53 -2.83
CA ALA A 16 10.88 11.83 -1.58
C ALA A 16 11.28 12.79 -0.44
N ASN A 17 12.07 13.83 -0.74
CA ASN A 17 12.45 14.87 0.22
C ASN A 17 11.27 15.73 0.66
N ALA A 18 10.34 16.00 -0.26
CA ALA A 18 9.08 16.69 0.04
C ALA A 18 8.05 15.78 0.74
N GLY A 19 8.31 14.47 0.84
CA GLY A 19 7.35 13.50 1.37
C GLY A 19 6.14 13.24 0.45
N ASN A 20 6.15 13.70 -0.80
CA ASN A 20 5.00 13.56 -1.69
C ASN A 20 5.00 12.18 -2.38
N ARG A 21 4.32 11.22 -1.74
CA ARG A 21 4.19 9.84 -2.20
C ARG A 21 3.43 9.73 -3.52
N GLU A 22 2.41 10.55 -3.70
CA GLU A 22 1.59 10.50 -4.91
C GLU A 22 2.40 10.88 -6.14
N LEU A 23 3.12 12.02 -6.09
CA LEU A 23 4.00 12.45 -7.18
C LEU A 23 5.15 11.48 -7.42
N TYR A 24 5.75 10.92 -6.36
CA TYR A 24 6.82 9.93 -6.47
C TYR A 24 6.38 8.68 -7.27
N TRP A 25 5.31 8.01 -6.81
CA TRP A 25 4.84 6.79 -7.44
C TRP A 25 4.20 7.04 -8.80
N ASN A 26 3.49 8.15 -8.96
CA ASN A 26 2.91 8.54 -10.25
C ASN A 26 4.01 8.77 -11.29
N TYR A 27 5.05 9.55 -10.96
CA TYR A 27 6.18 9.77 -11.87
C TYR A 27 6.87 8.46 -12.25
N LEU A 28 7.21 7.62 -11.27
CA LEU A 28 7.85 6.32 -11.51
C LEU A 28 7.01 5.43 -12.43
N SER A 29 5.70 5.37 -12.20
CA SER A 29 4.76 4.53 -12.96
C SER A 29 4.61 4.90 -14.43
N GLN A 30 4.99 6.12 -14.80
CA GLN A 30 4.88 6.66 -16.16
C GLN A 30 6.18 6.57 -16.96
N LEU A 31 7.29 6.16 -16.31
CA LEU A 31 8.56 6.03 -17.00
C LEU A 31 8.52 4.88 -18.04
N PRO A 32 9.07 5.09 -19.25
CA PRO A 32 9.17 4.04 -20.25
C PRO A 32 9.93 2.82 -19.71
N GLY A 33 9.32 1.64 -19.80
CA GLY A 33 9.90 0.38 -19.33
C GLY A 33 9.62 0.05 -17.85
N ALA A 34 8.80 0.84 -17.15
CA ALA A 34 8.36 0.52 -15.79
C ALA A 34 7.54 -0.80 -15.77
N ASP A 35 7.84 -1.66 -14.81
CA ASP A 35 7.27 -3.01 -14.62
C ASP A 35 5.86 -3.04 -13.99
N GLY A 36 5.37 -1.89 -13.51
CA GLY A 36 4.08 -1.77 -12.86
C GLY A 36 4.13 -1.64 -11.33
N TYR A 37 5.29 -1.80 -10.70
CA TYR A 37 5.43 -1.63 -9.24
C TYR A 37 4.96 -0.24 -8.78
N GLY A 38 5.42 0.83 -9.45
CA GLY A 38 4.98 2.19 -9.13
C GLY A 38 3.46 2.40 -9.26
N ARG A 39 2.79 1.68 -10.18
CA ARG A 39 1.33 1.74 -10.35
C ARG A 39 0.61 1.03 -9.21
N LEU A 40 1.12 -0.11 -8.74
CA LEU A 40 0.58 -0.79 -7.56
C LEU A 40 0.73 0.10 -6.32
N ALA A 41 1.92 0.65 -6.09
CA ALA A 41 2.18 1.56 -4.98
C ALA A 41 1.28 2.81 -5.03
N LEU A 42 1.09 3.40 -6.21
CA LEU A 42 0.17 4.53 -6.38
C LEU A 42 -1.28 4.19 -6.00
N SER A 43 -1.74 2.97 -6.32
CA SER A 43 -3.09 2.54 -5.94
C SER A 43 -3.28 2.38 -4.43
N VAL A 44 -2.21 2.10 -3.69
CA VAL A 44 -2.19 2.09 -2.21
C VAL A 44 -2.33 3.52 -1.68
N VAL A 45 -1.57 4.47 -2.26
CA VAL A 45 -1.63 5.89 -1.85
C VAL A 45 -3.02 6.49 -2.07
N ARG A 46 -3.61 6.26 -3.25
CA ARG A 46 -4.91 6.81 -3.64
C ARG A 46 -6.11 6.00 -3.14
N ASN A 47 -5.86 4.78 -2.66
CA ASN A 47 -6.89 3.81 -2.28
C ASN A 47 -7.98 3.62 -3.36
N ASP A 48 -7.64 3.87 -4.63
CA ASP A 48 -8.59 4.10 -5.73
C ASP A 48 -8.91 2.83 -6.52
N ARG A 49 -8.16 1.75 -6.25
CA ARG A 49 -8.34 0.44 -6.87
C ARG A 49 -8.31 -0.65 -5.82
N LEU A 50 -9.03 -1.73 -6.11
CA LEU A 50 -9.17 -2.90 -5.24
C LEU A 50 -7.84 -3.46 -4.71
N PRO A 51 -6.75 -3.60 -5.51
CA PRO A 51 -5.46 -4.06 -4.98
C PRO A 51 -4.89 -3.16 -3.88
N GLY A 52 -4.99 -1.84 -4.03
CA GLY A 52 -4.51 -0.88 -3.04
C GLY A 52 -5.38 -0.88 -1.78
N GLN A 53 -6.69 -0.99 -1.95
CA GLN A 53 -7.66 -1.13 -0.86
C GLN A 53 -7.40 -2.38 -0.01
N VAL A 54 -7.21 -3.53 -0.66
CA VAL A 54 -6.87 -4.79 0.02
C VAL A 54 -5.54 -4.66 0.76
N ALA A 55 -4.53 -4.01 0.16
CA ALA A 55 -3.24 -3.83 0.81
C ALA A 55 -3.32 -2.93 2.06
N ASN A 56 -4.05 -1.81 1.99
CA ASN A 56 -4.27 -0.92 3.14
C ASN A 56 -5.03 -1.64 4.27
N ASP A 57 -6.11 -2.34 3.93
CA ASP A 57 -6.90 -3.10 4.90
C ASP A 57 -6.13 -4.28 5.51
N TYR A 58 -5.29 -4.94 4.72
CA TYR A 58 -4.40 -5.98 5.21
C TYR A 58 -3.37 -5.43 6.21
N ALA A 59 -2.68 -4.34 5.86
CA ALA A 59 -1.69 -3.73 6.74
C ALA A 59 -2.31 -3.23 8.05
N GLN A 60 -3.49 -2.61 7.98
CA GLN A 60 -4.21 -2.10 9.14
C GLN A 60 -4.70 -3.21 10.08
N ASP A 61 -5.15 -4.34 9.55
CA ASP A 61 -5.57 -5.49 10.36
C ASP A 61 -4.38 -6.22 10.96
N TYR A 62 -3.33 -6.44 10.17
CA TYR A 62 -2.13 -7.09 10.68
C TYR A 62 -1.52 -6.27 11.83
N ALA A 63 -1.36 -4.95 11.66
CA ALA A 63 -0.83 -4.07 12.70
C ALA A 63 -1.68 -4.11 13.99
N ARG A 64 -3.01 -4.25 13.88
CA ARG A 64 -3.94 -4.31 15.02
C ARG A 64 -3.71 -5.50 15.93
N GLU A 65 -3.20 -6.60 15.38
CA GLU A 65 -3.05 -7.89 16.07
C GLU A 65 -1.59 -8.41 16.02
N GLN A 66 -0.64 -7.57 15.60
CA GLN A 66 0.72 -8.04 15.29
C GLN A 66 1.42 -8.70 16.47
N HIS A 67 1.25 -8.17 17.69
CA HIS A 67 1.82 -8.77 18.90
C HIS A 67 1.20 -10.13 19.20
N ASP A 68 -0.14 -10.22 19.10
CA ASP A 68 -0.88 -11.45 19.34
C ASP A 68 -0.53 -12.53 18.31
N ASN A 69 -0.13 -12.10 17.10
CA ASN A 69 0.36 -12.95 16.03
C ASN A 69 1.86 -13.29 16.15
N GLY A 70 2.51 -12.98 17.27
CA GLY A 70 3.89 -13.33 17.57
C GLY A 70 4.94 -12.30 17.14
N SER A 71 4.52 -11.09 16.73
CA SER A 71 5.46 -10.00 16.48
C SER A 71 6.11 -9.51 17.76
N ARG A 72 7.36 -9.06 17.64
CA ARG A 72 8.08 -8.37 18.71
C ARG A 72 7.54 -6.96 19.00
N PHE A 73 6.71 -6.43 18.10
CA PHE A 73 6.13 -5.10 18.22
C PHE A 73 4.75 -5.15 18.86
N PRO A 74 4.34 -4.10 19.61
CA PRO A 74 3.03 -4.04 20.23
C PRO A 74 1.91 -3.88 19.19
N ASN A 75 0.71 -4.37 19.48
CA ASN A 75 -0.48 -4.10 18.66
C ASN A 75 -0.67 -2.59 18.43
N ALA A 76 -0.99 -2.20 17.20
CA ALA A 76 -1.04 -0.80 16.80
C ALA A 76 -2.29 -0.47 15.96
N ARG A 77 -2.88 0.69 16.21
CA ARG A 77 -3.96 1.28 15.40
C ARG A 77 -3.49 2.64 14.90
N LEU A 78 -3.00 2.67 13.66
CA LEU A 78 -2.43 3.87 13.07
C LEU A 78 -3.52 4.79 12.49
N SER A 79 -3.33 6.10 12.63
CA SER A 79 -4.09 7.12 11.90
C SER A 79 -3.61 7.25 10.45
N GLU A 80 -4.37 7.97 9.61
CA GLU A 80 -3.93 8.26 8.23
C GLU A 80 -2.61 9.04 8.19
N ARG A 81 -2.36 9.90 9.18
CA ARG A 81 -1.08 10.62 9.37
C ARG A 81 0.08 9.67 9.65
N GLN A 82 -0.10 8.71 10.55
CA GLN A 82 0.96 7.74 10.87
C GLN A 82 1.25 6.82 9.67
N TRP A 83 0.22 6.42 8.92
CA TRP A 83 0.42 5.71 7.66
C TRP A 83 1.08 6.56 6.58
N GLU A 84 0.85 7.87 6.57
CA GLU A 84 1.54 8.81 5.69
C GLU A 84 3.03 8.90 6.04
N GLU A 85 3.37 9.06 7.32
CA GLU A 85 4.76 9.07 7.81
C GLU A 85 5.50 7.78 7.47
N PHE A 86 4.86 6.61 7.68
CA PHE A 86 5.37 5.32 7.22
C PHE A 86 5.67 5.34 5.71
N GLY A 87 4.70 5.81 4.92
CA GLY A 87 4.84 5.89 3.47
C GLY A 87 5.98 6.79 3.02
N GLN A 88 6.24 7.90 3.71
CA GLN A 88 7.36 8.79 3.45
C GLN A 88 8.71 8.16 3.79
N THR A 89 8.80 7.40 4.88
CA THR A 89 9.99 6.58 5.19
C THR A 89 10.23 5.57 4.08
N LEU A 90 9.18 4.88 3.61
CA LEU A 90 9.30 3.91 2.51
C LEU A 90 9.84 4.54 1.23
N LEU A 91 9.41 5.75 0.85
CA LEU A 91 9.97 6.45 -0.33
C LEU A 91 11.48 6.61 -0.23
N LYS A 92 11.98 7.03 0.94
CA LYS A 92 13.41 7.24 1.16
C LYS A 92 14.18 5.93 1.03
N LYS A 93 13.66 4.84 1.60
CA LYS A 93 14.29 3.50 1.51
C LYS A 93 14.24 2.91 0.09
N ASP A 94 13.15 3.12 -0.64
CA ASP A 94 13.06 2.75 -2.06
C ASP A 94 14.09 3.56 -2.89
N LEU A 95 14.15 4.88 -2.70
CA LEU A 95 15.09 5.75 -3.41
C LEU A 95 16.56 5.40 -3.13
N GLU A 96 16.91 5.10 -1.87
CA GLU A 96 18.25 4.65 -1.47
C GLU A 96 18.69 3.43 -2.31
N LEU A 97 17.79 2.46 -2.54
CA LEU A 97 18.10 1.27 -3.33
C LEU A 97 18.22 1.57 -4.82
N ARG A 98 17.37 2.45 -5.36
CA ARG A 98 17.47 2.91 -6.76
C ARG A 98 18.79 3.62 -7.02
N GLN A 99 19.20 4.51 -6.09
CA GLN A 99 20.51 5.17 -6.16
C GLN A 99 21.65 4.14 -6.16
N SER A 100 21.58 3.14 -5.28
CA SER A 100 22.61 2.10 -5.21
C SER A 100 22.76 1.29 -6.50
N TRP A 101 21.70 1.15 -7.29
CA TRP A 101 21.75 0.50 -8.61
C TRP A 101 22.26 1.43 -9.69
N MET A 102 21.95 2.73 -9.61
CA MET A 102 22.53 3.74 -10.50
C MET A 102 24.05 3.84 -10.30
N ASP A 103 24.53 3.82 -9.05
CA ASP A 103 25.96 3.83 -8.73
C ASP A 103 26.71 2.57 -9.25
N LYS A 104 25.98 1.47 -9.46
CA LYS A 104 26.49 0.22 -10.05
C LYS A 104 26.33 0.15 -11.56
N GLU A 105 25.96 1.26 -12.21
CA GLU A 105 25.71 1.33 -13.66
C GLU A 105 24.62 0.34 -14.12
N ARG A 106 23.61 0.09 -13.27
CA ARG A 106 22.45 -0.75 -13.56
C ARG A 106 21.15 0.06 -13.54
N PRO A 107 20.97 0.98 -14.51
CA PRO A 107 19.77 1.81 -14.60
C PRO A 107 18.50 0.99 -14.85
N ASP A 108 18.61 -0.21 -15.42
CA ASP A 108 17.52 -1.16 -15.60
C ASP A 108 16.96 -1.63 -14.24
N LEU A 109 17.83 -2.02 -13.31
CA LEU A 109 17.45 -2.44 -11.96
C LEU A 109 17.05 -1.25 -11.08
N ALA A 110 17.62 -0.07 -11.32
CA ALA A 110 17.18 1.14 -10.64
C ALA A 110 15.75 1.56 -11.05
N LEU A 111 15.32 1.27 -12.29
CA LEU A 111 13.95 1.52 -12.74
C LEU A 111 13.00 0.47 -12.18
N ASN A 112 13.36 -0.81 -12.30
CA ASN A 112 12.55 -1.94 -11.88
C ASN A 112 13.32 -2.69 -10.78
N LEU A 113 13.12 -2.26 -9.53
CA LEU A 113 13.84 -2.83 -8.39
C LEU A 113 13.56 -4.35 -8.29
N PRO A 114 14.60 -5.17 -8.07
CA PRO A 114 14.42 -6.58 -7.74
C PRO A 114 13.47 -6.75 -6.55
N GLY A 115 12.69 -7.84 -6.55
CA GLY A 115 11.76 -8.16 -5.48
C GLY A 115 12.45 -8.22 -4.11
N ALA A 116 13.70 -8.70 -4.06
CA ALA A 116 14.48 -8.71 -2.83
C ALA A 116 14.78 -7.31 -2.29
N ASP A 117 15.00 -6.33 -3.17
CA ASP A 117 15.24 -4.92 -2.78
C ASP A 117 13.93 -4.22 -2.41
N VAL A 118 12.84 -4.50 -3.12
CA VAL A 118 11.50 -4.02 -2.73
C VAL A 118 11.14 -4.56 -1.34
N MET A 119 11.32 -5.86 -1.09
CA MET A 119 11.10 -6.47 0.22
C MET A 119 11.98 -5.82 1.30
N ARG A 120 13.27 -5.62 1.02
CA ARG A 120 14.20 -4.97 1.96
C ARG A 120 13.78 -3.54 2.33
N SER A 121 13.32 -2.72 1.38
CA SER A 121 12.86 -1.36 1.67
C SER A 121 11.60 -1.35 2.54
N HIS A 122 10.65 -2.25 2.28
CA HIS A 122 9.45 -2.41 3.12
C HIS A 122 9.82 -2.91 4.52
N ASP A 123 10.62 -3.97 4.65
CA ASP A 123 11.03 -4.53 5.94
C ASP A 123 11.66 -3.48 6.86
N ARG A 124 12.53 -2.63 6.28
CA ARG A 124 13.17 -1.51 6.98
C ARG A 124 12.14 -0.46 7.37
N ALA A 125 11.29 -0.02 6.45
CA ALA A 125 10.28 1.00 6.74
C ALA A 125 9.27 0.53 7.80
N PHE A 126 8.79 -0.72 7.76
CA PHE A 126 7.88 -1.26 8.77
C PHE A 126 8.59 -1.33 10.13
N SER A 127 9.83 -1.83 10.17
CA SER A 127 10.60 -1.93 11.41
C SER A 127 10.88 -0.56 12.05
N ASP A 128 11.19 0.47 11.25
CA ASP A 128 11.43 1.85 11.72
C ASP A 128 10.18 2.46 12.38
N HIS A 129 8.99 1.96 12.01
CA HIS A 129 7.69 2.40 12.51
C HIS A 129 7.08 1.43 13.54
N GLN A 130 7.87 0.49 14.08
CA GLN A 130 7.42 -0.54 15.03
C GLN A 130 6.23 -1.37 14.50
N LEU A 131 6.27 -1.66 13.21
CA LEU A 131 5.31 -2.53 12.54
C LEU A 131 6.03 -3.79 12.08
N ASP A 132 5.34 -4.92 12.16
CA ASP A 132 5.85 -6.17 11.63
C ASP A 132 6.01 -6.07 10.10
N PRO A 133 7.14 -6.49 9.51
CA PRO A 133 7.30 -6.55 8.06
C PRO A 133 6.19 -7.33 7.34
N ASN A 134 5.56 -8.30 8.02
CA ASN A 134 4.42 -9.05 7.48
C ASN A 134 3.14 -8.20 7.35
N CYS A 135 3.11 -6.94 7.80
CA CYS A 135 2.07 -5.98 7.42
C CYS A 135 2.05 -5.72 5.91
N TRP A 136 3.17 -5.95 5.20
CA TRP A 136 3.21 -5.87 3.76
C TRP A 136 2.62 -7.13 3.12
N THR A 137 1.53 -6.98 2.37
CA THR A 137 0.77 -8.11 1.79
C THR A 137 1.63 -9.17 1.08
N PRO A 138 2.60 -8.81 0.20
CA PRO A 138 3.44 -9.79 -0.48
C PRO A 138 4.51 -10.46 0.39
N ARG A 139 4.82 -9.92 1.59
CA ARG A 139 6.01 -10.30 2.37
C ARG A 139 6.06 -11.78 2.71
N VAL A 140 4.97 -12.31 3.24
CA VAL A 140 4.90 -13.71 3.69
C VAL A 140 5.14 -14.69 2.53
N LEU A 141 4.60 -14.38 1.35
CA LEU A 141 4.77 -15.19 0.14
C LEU A 141 6.19 -15.09 -0.42
N LEU A 142 6.73 -13.86 -0.55
CA LEU A 142 8.08 -13.65 -1.07
C LEU A 142 9.14 -14.29 -0.17
N HIS A 143 8.97 -14.17 1.14
CA HIS A 143 9.86 -14.80 2.11
C HIS A 143 9.77 -16.31 2.09
N ALA A 144 8.56 -16.89 1.99
CA ALA A 144 8.41 -18.34 1.84
C ALA A 144 9.09 -18.84 0.55
N ALA A 145 8.94 -18.12 -0.57
CA ALA A 145 9.61 -18.44 -1.83
C ALA A 145 11.14 -18.39 -1.69
N LEU A 146 11.67 -17.38 -0.97
CA LEU A 146 13.10 -17.25 -0.71
C LEU A 146 13.64 -18.41 0.14
N GLU A 147 12.98 -18.70 1.26
CA GLU A 147 13.41 -19.74 2.21
C GLU A 147 13.33 -21.14 1.60
N LYS A 148 12.26 -21.42 0.85
CA LYS A 148 12.02 -22.74 0.28
C LYS A 148 12.79 -22.99 -1.01
N SER A 149 12.77 -22.02 -1.91
CA SER A 149 13.11 -22.20 -3.33
C SER A 149 14.19 -21.23 -3.81
N GLY A 150 14.68 -20.35 -2.93
CA GLY A 150 15.83 -19.48 -3.17
C GLY A 150 15.51 -18.18 -3.92
N PRO A 151 16.54 -17.33 -4.13
CA PRO A 151 16.38 -15.97 -4.67
C PRO A 151 15.71 -15.92 -6.05
N GLN A 152 15.97 -16.90 -6.91
CA GLN A 152 15.40 -16.95 -8.26
C GLN A 152 13.89 -17.12 -8.22
N LYS A 153 13.37 -17.95 -7.30
CA LYS A 153 11.93 -18.16 -7.15
C LYS A 153 11.26 -16.92 -6.53
N LEU A 154 11.90 -16.25 -5.58
CA LEU A 154 11.41 -14.96 -5.06
C LEU A 154 11.21 -13.96 -6.21
N GLU A 155 12.20 -13.78 -7.10
CA GLU A 155 12.11 -12.84 -8.22
C GLU A 155 11.05 -13.25 -9.25
N GLN A 156 10.88 -14.55 -9.49
CA GLN A 156 9.81 -15.07 -10.34
C GLN A 156 8.43 -14.73 -9.75
N VAL A 157 8.22 -14.99 -8.45
CA VAL A 157 6.95 -14.69 -7.76
C VAL A 157 6.68 -13.19 -7.76
N TRP A 158 7.69 -12.36 -7.50
CA TRP A 158 7.57 -10.90 -7.58
C TRP A 158 7.14 -10.44 -8.97
N THR A 159 7.84 -10.90 -10.02
CA THR A 159 7.53 -10.56 -11.42
C THR A 159 6.10 -10.98 -11.78
N ASN A 160 5.69 -12.20 -11.41
CA ASN A 160 4.33 -12.69 -11.64
C ASN A 160 3.26 -11.82 -10.98
N MET A 161 3.55 -11.23 -9.82
CA MET A 161 2.62 -10.32 -9.14
C MET A 161 2.49 -8.97 -9.87
N LEU A 162 3.57 -8.47 -10.48
CA LEU A 162 3.60 -7.22 -11.23
C LEU A 162 2.95 -7.33 -12.62
N ASP A 163 3.22 -8.41 -13.35
CA ASP A 163 2.89 -8.56 -14.78
C ASP A 163 1.40 -8.82 -15.09
N ASN A 164 0.52 -8.71 -14.09
CA ASN A 164 -0.92 -9.00 -14.21
C ASN A 164 -1.69 -7.88 -14.90
N LYS A 165 -1.42 -7.68 -16.20
CA LYS A 165 -2.17 -6.88 -17.18
C LYS A 165 -3.64 -7.32 -17.39
N TYR A 166 -4.16 -8.24 -16.59
CA TYR A 166 -5.53 -8.77 -16.70
C TYR A 166 -6.28 -8.75 -15.37
N VAL A 167 -7.45 -8.12 -15.43
CA VAL A 167 -8.42 -7.88 -14.34
C VAL A 167 -8.84 -9.19 -13.63
N GLY A 168 -8.81 -9.18 -12.29
CA GLY A 168 -9.54 -10.10 -11.40
C GLY A 168 -9.06 -11.56 -11.34
N ALA A 169 -9.43 -12.37 -12.32
CA ALA A 169 -9.41 -13.84 -12.19
C ALA A 169 -8.00 -14.48 -12.28
N LYS A 170 -7.08 -13.89 -13.06
CA LYS A 170 -5.74 -14.47 -13.29
C LYS A 170 -4.75 -14.17 -12.15
N ARG A 171 -4.95 -13.04 -11.44
CA ARG A 171 -4.18 -12.67 -10.25
C ARG A 171 -4.39 -13.68 -9.12
N ILE A 172 -5.63 -14.09 -8.89
CA ILE A 172 -5.99 -15.13 -7.90
C ILE A 172 -5.39 -16.48 -8.30
N GLY A 173 -5.36 -16.83 -9.60
CA GLY A 173 -4.82 -18.11 -10.08
C GLY A 173 -3.31 -18.28 -9.90
N ASN A 174 -2.49 -17.32 -10.35
CA ASN A 174 -1.03 -17.43 -10.26
C ASN A 174 -0.52 -17.20 -8.83
N THR A 175 -1.04 -16.19 -8.12
CA THR A 175 -0.74 -15.98 -6.71
C THR A 175 -1.25 -17.13 -5.84
N GLY A 176 -2.37 -17.77 -6.23
CA GLY A 176 -2.91 -18.95 -5.57
C GLY A 176 -2.01 -20.17 -5.65
N TYR A 177 -1.49 -20.47 -6.85
CA TYR A 177 -0.53 -21.55 -7.04
C TYR A 177 0.78 -21.29 -6.29
N ASP A 178 1.36 -20.10 -6.45
CA ASP A 178 2.62 -19.75 -5.78
C ASP A 178 2.46 -19.81 -4.25
N ALA A 179 1.34 -19.33 -3.69
CA ALA A 179 1.07 -19.43 -2.25
C ALA A 179 1.02 -20.86 -1.74
N ILE A 180 0.27 -21.77 -2.38
CA ILE A 180 0.20 -23.17 -1.96
C ILE A 180 1.56 -23.85 -2.15
N SER A 181 2.23 -23.60 -3.28
CA SER A 181 3.50 -24.23 -3.60
C SER A 181 4.63 -23.79 -2.67
N GLU A 182 4.69 -22.52 -2.27
CA GLU A 182 5.79 -22.00 -1.45
C GLU A 182 5.50 -22.04 0.06
N MET A 183 4.27 -21.77 0.48
CA MET A 183 3.89 -21.74 1.90
C MET A 183 3.33 -23.08 2.40
N GLY A 184 3.06 -24.01 1.49
CA GLY A 184 2.36 -25.27 1.80
C GLY A 184 0.83 -25.10 1.82
N LEU A 185 0.11 -26.23 1.78
CA LEU A 185 -1.35 -26.22 1.62
C LEU A 185 -2.08 -25.46 2.73
N ILE A 186 -1.68 -25.64 3.99
CA ILE A 186 -2.38 -25.03 5.13
C ILE A 186 -2.15 -23.51 5.16
N GLU A 187 -0.89 -23.07 5.25
CA GLU A 187 -0.56 -21.64 5.36
C GLU A 187 -0.86 -20.87 4.07
N GLY A 188 -0.62 -21.49 2.91
CA GLY A 188 -1.03 -20.93 1.62
C GLY A 188 -2.54 -20.73 1.52
N SER A 189 -3.34 -21.70 1.96
CA SER A 189 -4.81 -21.56 1.94
C SER A 189 -5.30 -20.48 2.92
N LYS A 190 -4.72 -20.39 4.13
CA LYS A 190 -5.06 -19.33 5.09
C LYS A 190 -4.74 -17.94 4.53
N TYR A 191 -3.57 -17.78 3.93
CA TYR A 191 -3.16 -16.54 3.29
C TYR A 191 -4.14 -16.11 2.18
N LEU A 192 -4.48 -17.04 1.28
CA LEU A 192 -5.42 -16.76 0.19
C LEU A 192 -6.84 -16.47 0.69
N ALA A 193 -7.31 -17.19 1.71
CA ALA A 193 -8.62 -16.95 2.32
C ALA A 193 -8.70 -15.56 2.95
N ASN A 194 -7.66 -15.13 3.66
CA ASN A 194 -7.57 -13.78 4.23
C ASN A 194 -7.64 -12.71 3.13
N LEU A 195 -6.83 -12.84 2.07
CA LEU A 195 -6.89 -11.90 0.94
C LEU A 195 -8.25 -11.88 0.24
N GLY A 196 -8.86 -13.05 0.04
CA GLY A 196 -10.18 -13.17 -0.57
C GLY A 196 -11.28 -12.49 0.26
N ALA A 197 -11.26 -12.66 1.59
CA ALA A 197 -12.20 -11.99 2.48
C ALA A 197 -12.09 -10.45 2.39
N LYS A 198 -10.85 -9.93 2.34
CA LYS A 198 -10.57 -8.50 2.18
C LYS A 198 -10.99 -7.99 0.82
N GLU A 199 -10.77 -8.75 -0.24
CA GLU A 199 -11.21 -8.40 -1.60
C GLU A 199 -12.74 -8.25 -1.67
N VAL A 200 -13.48 -9.19 -1.06
CA VAL A 200 -14.94 -9.11 -0.93
C VAL A 200 -15.34 -7.87 -0.13
N ALA A 201 -14.76 -7.64 1.04
CA ALA A 201 -15.08 -6.48 1.88
C ALA A 201 -14.85 -5.15 1.13
N GLN A 202 -13.69 -4.99 0.46
CA GLN A 202 -13.35 -3.77 -0.27
C GLN A 202 -14.14 -3.59 -1.56
N THR A 203 -14.66 -4.67 -2.16
CA THR A 203 -15.60 -4.55 -3.30
C THR A 203 -16.87 -3.81 -2.90
N PHE A 204 -17.37 -4.05 -1.68
CA PHE A 204 -18.59 -3.41 -1.17
C PHE A 204 -18.30 -2.07 -0.49
N GLU A 205 -17.22 -1.96 0.28
CA GLU A 205 -16.96 -0.81 1.15
C GLU A 205 -15.81 0.10 0.72
N GLY A 206 -14.96 -0.34 -0.21
CA GLY A 206 -13.76 0.37 -0.61
C GLY A 206 -14.04 1.73 -1.26
N ARG A 207 -13.39 2.78 -0.75
CA ARG A 207 -13.52 4.15 -1.25
C ARG A 207 -12.16 4.77 -1.58
N PRO A 208 -12.00 5.46 -2.72
CA PRO A 208 -10.81 6.27 -3.02
C PRO A 208 -10.54 7.33 -1.94
N SER A 209 -9.28 7.56 -1.61
CA SER A 209 -8.84 8.60 -0.66
C SER A 209 -8.47 9.93 -1.33
N ILE A 210 -8.88 10.12 -2.59
CA ILE A 210 -8.57 11.32 -3.40
C ILE A 210 -9.40 12.55 -3.04
N ASP A 211 -10.61 12.34 -2.50
CA ASP A 211 -11.45 13.45 -2.00
C ASP A 211 -11.07 13.73 -0.54
N PRO A 212 -10.45 14.88 -0.23
CA PRO A 212 -10.06 15.23 1.13
C PRO A 212 -11.27 15.47 2.04
N ASN A 213 -12.43 15.80 1.47
CA ASN A 213 -13.64 16.12 2.21
C ASN A 213 -14.47 14.87 2.56
N VAL A 214 -14.02 13.66 2.21
CA VAL A 214 -14.78 12.42 2.43
C VAL A 214 -13.90 11.31 3.02
N ILE A 215 -14.17 10.89 4.26
CA ILE A 215 -13.37 9.91 5.00
C ILE A 215 -14.25 8.74 5.45
N GLY A 216 -13.88 7.51 5.10
CA GLY A 216 -14.61 6.29 5.48
C GLY A 216 -14.94 5.40 4.29
N GLY A 217 -15.82 4.43 4.52
CA GLY A 217 -16.25 3.43 3.54
C GLY A 217 -17.33 3.96 2.58
N ARG A 218 -17.92 3.07 1.79
CA ARG A 218 -19.00 3.44 0.87
C ARG A 218 -20.33 3.60 1.61
N SER A 219 -20.66 2.67 2.51
CA SER A 219 -21.94 2.69 3.22
C SER A 219 -21.95 3.57 4.47
N SER A 220 -20.77 3.90 5.01
CA SER A 220 -20.61 4.77 6.19
C SER A 220 -19.35 5.63 6.07
N TYR A 221 -19.53 6.95 6.06
CA TYR A 221 -18.43 7.92 5.89
C TYR A 221 -18.74 9.27 6.53
N ALA A 222 -17.69 9.99 6.90
CA ALA A 222 -17.77 11.39 7.27
C ALA A 222 -17.57 12.28 6.02
N LYS A 223 -18.36 13.35 5.91
CA LYS A 223 -18.25 14.37 4.87
C LYS A 223 -18.08 15.76 5.47
N TYR A 224 -17.09 16.50 4.96
CA TYR A 224 -16.86 17.90 5.31
C TYR A 224 -17.69 18.82 4.41
N PHE A 225 -18.42 19.74 5.02
CA PHE A 225 -19.19 20.78 4.34
C PHE A 225 -18.45 22.11 4.45
N GLU A 226 -17.72 22.50 3.41
CA GLU A 226 -16.81 23.66 3.45
C GLU A 226 -17.52 24.97 3.77
N ARG A 227 -18.74 25.17 3.24
CA ARG A 227 -19.55 26.37 3.50
C ARG A 227 -19.84 26.56 4.99
N ASP A 228 -20.15 25.46 5.67
CA ASP A 228 -20.60 25.45 7.06
C ASP A 228 -19.44 25.09 8.02
N GLN A 229 -18.27 24.78 7.47
CA GLN A 229 -17.05 24.36 8.16
C GLN A 229 -17.25 23.21 9.16
N LYS A 230 -18.11 22.24 8.82
CA LYS A 230 -18.50 21.15 9.72
C LYS A 230 -18.44 19.77 9.08
N TRP A 231 -18.37 18.76 9.93
CA TRP A 231 -18.44 17.35 9.53
C TRP A 231 -19.84 16.79 9.77
N ALA A 232 -20.31 15.92 8.87
CA ALA A 232 -21.44 15.05 9.12
C ALA A 232 -21.09 13.60 8.81
N ASN A 233 -21.55 12.69 9.65
CA ASN A 233 -21.55 11.26 9.40
C ASN A 233 -22.75 10.92 8.51
N ILE A 234 -22.48 10.26 7.39
CA ILE A 234 -23.45 9.79 6.42
C ILE A 234 -23.40 8.26 6.43
N SER A 235 -24.52 7.62 6.74
CA SER A 235 -24.66 6.17 6.69
C SER A 235 -25.93 5.75 5.98
N GLY A 236 -25.90 4.64 5.26
CA GLY A 236 -27.10 4.14 4.58
C GLY A 236 -26.85 2.94 3.68
N SER A 237 -27.90 2.16 3.46
CA SER A 237 -27.98 1.12 2.44
C SER A 237 -29.34 1.22 1.72
N GLY A 238 -29.34 1.15 0.39
CA GLY A 238 -30.56 1.34 -0.41
C GLY A 238 -31.09 2.78 -0.36
N ASP A 239 -32.42 2.93 -0.16
CA ASP A 239 -33.13 4.22 -0.26
C ASP A 239 -33.08 5.09 1.01
N HIS A 240 -32.50 4.60 2.11
CA HIS A 240 -32.45 5.33 3.38
C HIS A 240 -31.03 5.83 3.65
N VAL A 241 -30.88 7.16 3.64
CA VAL A 241 -29.64 7.85 4.01
C VAL A 241 -29.85 8.58 5.32
N TYR A 242 -29.05 8.24 6.31
CA TYR A 242 -28.96 8.93 7.59
C TYR A 242 -27.81 9.93 7.53
N VAL A 243 -28.09 11.17 7.95
CA VAL A 243 -27.09 12.24 8.04
C VAL A 243 -27.15 12.82 9.45
N GLN A 244 -26.02 12.77 10.15
CA GLN A 244 -25.89 13.32 11.49
C GLN A 244 -24.64 14.18 11.58
N GLU A 245 -24.78 15.40 12.12
CA GLU A 245 -23.63 16.26 12.39
C GLU A 245 -22.68 15.59 13.39
N GLU A 246 -21.38 15.57 13.07
CA GLU A 246 -20.35 15.11 13.99
C GLU A 246 -20.04 16.24 14.98
N THR A 247 -20.24 15.96 16.27
CA THR A 247 -20.08 16.95 17.35
C THR A 247 -19.01 16.53 18.36
N ASN A 248 -18.47 15.30 18.27
CA ASN A 248 -17.40 14.82 19.12
C ASN A 248 -16.07 15.51 18.74
N PRO A 249 -15.48 16.33 19.64
CA PRO A 249 -14.26 17.08 19.32
C PRO A 249 -13.07 16.21 18.93
N ALA A 250 -12.91 15.03 19.55
CA ALA A 250 -11.82 14.12 19.25
C ALA A 250 -11.95 13.53 17.84
N ARG A 251 -13.17 13.18 17.43
CA ARG A 251 -13.45 12.67 16.09
C ARG A 251 -13.29 13.76 15.03
N ILE A 252 -13.74 14.98 15.30
CA ILE A 252 -13.52 16.13 14.42
C ILE A 252 -12.03 16.39 14.21
N ALA A 253 -11.22 16.32 15.26
CA ALA A 253 -9.77 16.50 15.16
C ALA A 253 -9.12 15.43 14.29
N GLU A 254 -9.49 14.15 14.46
CA GLU A 254 -9.03 13.04 13.62
C GLU A 254 -9.41 13.24 12.14
N LEU A 255 -10.66 13.62 11.86
CA LEU A 255 -11.15 13.87 10.51
C LEU A 255 -10.45 15.06 9.85
N ASN A 256 -10.22 16.14 10.60
CA ASN A 256 -9.48 17.30 10.13
C ASN A 256 -8.02 16.95 9.79
N ASP A 257 -7.36 16.15 10.63
CA ASP A 257 -5.99 15.72 10.37
C ASP A 257 -5.91 14.82 9.13
N ALA A 258 -6.79 13.83 8.99
CA ALA A 258 -6.86 13.00 7.79
C ALA A 258 -7.19 13.80 6.52
N ARG A 259 -8.08 14.80 6.62
CA ARG A 259 -8.34 15.76 5.53
C ARG A 259 -7.09 16.54 5.16
N LEU A 260 -6.35 17.02 6.15
CA LEU A 260 -5.11 17.76 5.94
C LEU A 260 -4.05 16.90 5.23
N VAL A 261 -3.86 15.65 5.66
CA VAL A 261 -2.98 14.68 4.97
C VAL A 261 -3.31 14.63 3.47
N ARG A 262 -4.60 14.53 3.12
CA ARG A 262 -5.02 14.40 1.73
C ARG A 262 -4.85 15.68 0.92
N LEU A 263 -5.00 16.84 1.55
CA LEU A 263 -4.73 18.13 0.93
C LEU A 263 -3.23 18.32 0.65
N GLU A 264 -2.35 17.88 1.56
CA GLU A 264 -0.89 17.95 1.37
C GLU A 264 -0.37 17.09 0.21
N ARG A 265 -1.15 16.10 -0.24
CA ARG A 265 -0.83 15.25 -1.40
C ARG A 265 -1.13 15.94 -2.75
N GLN A 266 -2.00 16.94 -2.77
CA GLN A 266 -2.42 17.67 -3.97
C GLN A 266 -1.36 18.68 -4.43
#